data_AF-A0A4Q3UXM0-F1
#
_entry.id   AF-A0A4Q3UXM0-F1
#
_cell.length_a   1.000
_cell.length_b   1.000
_cell.length_c   1.000
_cell.angle_alpha   90.00
_cell.angle_beta   90.00
_cell.angle_gamma   90.00
#
_symmetry.space_group_name_H-M   'P 1'
#
loop_
_entity.id
_entity.type
_entity.pdbx_description
1 polymer ?
#
loop_
_entity_poly.entity_id
_entity_poly.type
_entity_poly.pdbx_seq_one_letter_code
_entity_poly.pdbx_strand_id
1 'polypeptide(L)'
;NYMVASLALNTAQASGDQAKLSTALDALIVAGEAAGKLTQPQKAQYYWYQGQFAYVAKNYPKAETALSQAIANGSTEVEATALLADAQQRNGKPGEALATLQKVIDAKAAAGQTVPADWFARGADIASRGKLVPEFVRITTAWLAAYPEGQSWHDTLFIYRQMTASSGETDLDLLRLARVVKALPLSAQSNYVDYALAVYLRYPAEAVDVLNEGVANGKLVPAQNQNTREILALSKPKIGPDKASIPSTIAAATGAKGTFKSAMTAGDLVYGYNDYAKAAEMYKLALTKPGANADQANFRLGLALVQAGDKPGAQAAFSAVKAAPYAALAGYGKVWAK
;
A
#
# COMPACT_ATOMS: atom_id res chain seq x y z
N ASN A 1 -19.53 7.24 -47.94
CA ASN A 1 -20.29 6.02 -47.60
C ASN A 1 -20.74 5.93 -46.12
N TYR A 2 -20.88 7.05 -45.38
CA TYR A 2 -21.27 7.05 -43.95
C TYR A 2 -22.63 6.39 -43.64
N MET A 3 -23.65 6.61 -44.49
CA MET A 3 -24.97 5.99 -44.31
C MET A 3 -24.90 4.46 -44.41
N VAL A 4 -24.10 3.92 -45.34
CA VAL A 4 -23.90 2.47 -45.48
C VAL A 4 -23.24 1.89 -44.23
N ALA A 5 -22.22 2.56 -43.70
CA ALA A 5 -21.57 2.15 -42.46
C ALA A 5 -22.50 2.20 -41.25
N SER A 6 -23.41 3.19 -41.19
CA SER A 6 -24.41 3.32 -40.12
C SER A 6 -25.43 2.18 -40.17
N LEU A 7 -25.91 1.82 -41.37
CA LEU A 7 -26.80 0.67 -41.57
C LEU A 7 -26.10 -0.66 -41.24
N ALA A 8 -24.82 -0.79 -41.60
CA ALA A 8 -24.01 -1.95 -41.26
C ALA A 8 -23.85 -2.11 -39.74
N LEU A 9 -23.70 -1.03 -38.98
CA LEU A 9 -23.64 -1.09 -37.52
C LEU A 9 -24.96 -1.58 -36.92
N ASN A 10 -26.10 -1.03 -37.37
CA ASN A 10 -27.42 -1.43 -36.87
C ASN A 10 -27.73 -2.90 -37.15
N THR A 11 -27.37 -3.39 -38.34
CA THR A 11 -27.54 -4.80 -38.71
C THR A 11 -26.61 -5.71 -37.91
N ALA A 12 -25.36 -5.31 -37.69
CA ALA A 12 -24.44 -6.04 -36.84
C ALA A 12 -24.93 -6.11 -35.38
N GLN A 13 -25.47 -5.01 -34.85
CA GLN A 13 -26.08 -4.98 -33.52
C GLN A 13 -27.27 -5.93 -33.38
N ALA A 14 -28.16 -5.97 -34.38
CA ALA A 14 -29.29 -6.89 -34.41
C ALA A 14 -28.87 -8.37 -34.50
N SER A 15 -27.67 -8.65 -35.04
CA SER A 15 -27.16 -10.02 -35.17
C SER A 15 -26.63 -10.62 -33.86
N GLY A 16 -26.34 -9.80 -32.85
CA GLY A 16 -25.71 -10.23 -31.59
C GLY A 16 -24.24 -10.68 -31.72
N ASP A 17 -23.67 -10.63 -32.92
CA ASP A 17 -22.28 -11.02 -33.19
C ASP A 17 -21.32 -9.86 -32.87
N GLN A 18 -20.60 -10.00 -31.76
CA GLN A 18 -19.67 -8.98 -31.26
C GLN A 18 -18.53 -8.69 -32.25
N ALA A 19 -18.06 -9.68 -33.02
CA ALA A 19 -17.00 -9.47 -34.00
C ALA A 19 -17.51 -8.62 -35.17
N LYS A 20 -18.71 -8.91 -35.67
CA LYS A 20 -19.37 -8.09 -36.71
C LYS A 20 -19.66 -6.68 -36.21
N LEU A 21 -20.11 -6.55 -34.96
CA LEU A 21 -20.39 -5.26 -34.34
C LEU A 21 -19.11 -4.41 -34.25
N SER A 22 -17.99 -5.02 -33.83
CA SER A 22 -16.69 -4.37 -33.77
C SER A 22 -16.21 -3.89 -35.15
N THR A 23 -16.28 -4.74 -36.17
CA THR A 23 -15.90 -4.37 -37.55
C THR A 23 -16.79 -3.26 -38.11
N ALA A 24 -18.11 -3.33 -37.88
CA ALA A 24 -19.02 -2.30 -38.35
C ALA A 24 -18.81 -0.95 -37.64
N LEU A 25 -18.47 -0.97 -36.34
CA LEU A 25 -18.13 0.23 -35.60
C LEU A 25 -16.84 0.88 -36.11
N ASP A 26 -15.81 0.08 -36.41
CA ASP A 26 -14.57 0.58 -37.03
C ASP A 26 -14.85 1.30 -38.36
N ALA A 27 -15.66 0.68 -39.23
CA ALA A 27 -16.02 1.25 -40.51
C ALA A 27 -16.85 2.55 -40.36
N LEU A 28 -17.73 2.61 -39.36
CA LEU A 28 -18.51 3.81 -39.04
C LEU A 28 -17.62 4.97 -38.59
N ILE A 29 -16.66 4.71 -37.69
CA ILE A 29 -15.71 5.72 -37.21
C ILE A 29 -14.93 6.29 -38.39
N VAL A 30 -14.29 5.45 -39.20
CA VAL A 30 -13.49 5.87 -40.37
C VAL A 30 -14.33 6.67 -41.36
N ALA A 31 -15.50 6.15 -41.75
CA ALA A 31 -16.36 6.82 -42.72
C ALA A 31 -16.96 8.13 -42.19
N GLY A 32 -17.25 8.19 -40.89
CA GLY A 32 -17.81 9.36 -40.23
C GLY A 32 -16.78 10.48 -40.06
N GLU A 33 -15.55 10.16 -39.69
CA GLU A 33 -14.46 11.13 -39.59
C GLU A 33 -14.08 11.70 -40.95
N ALA A 34 -13.90 10.84 -41.95
CA ALA A 34 -13.58 11.27 -43.32
C ALA A 34 -14.67 12.19 -43.91
N ALA A 35 -15.92 12.01 -43.49
CA ALA A 35 -17.05 12.82 -43.93
C ALA A 35 -17.31 14.06 -43.04
N GLY A 36 -16.58 14.24 -41.94
CA GLY A 36 -16.84 15.31 -40.96
C GLY A 36 -18.21 15.21 -40.29
N LYS A 37 -18.81 14.01 -40.22
CA LYS A 37 -20.19 13.79 -39.76
C LYS A 37 -20.31 13.36 -38.29
N LEU A 38 -19.19 13.15 -37.61
CA LEU A 38 -19.19 12.78 -36.19
C LEU A 38 -19.07 14.02 -35.31
N THR A 39 -20.10 14.24 -34.49
CA THR A 39 -20.04 15.20 -33.38
C THR A 39 -19.07 14.73 -32.31
N GLN A 40 -18.57 15.65 -31.48
CA GLN A 40 -17.64 15.31 -30.39
C GLN A 40 -18.23 14.28 -29.39
N PRO A 41 -19.50 14.37 -28.94
CA PRO A 41 -20.11 13.33 -28.12
C PRO A 41 -20.18 11.96 -28.82
N GLN A 42 -20.47 11.93 -30.12
CA GLN A 42 -20.46 10.67 -30.89
C GLN A 42 -19.06 10.07 -30.98
N LYS A 43 -18.03 10.90 -31.17
CA LYS A 43 -16.63 10.44 -31.13
C LYS A 43 -16.31 9.82 -29.77
N ALA A 44 -16.64 10.50 -28.67
CA ALA A 44 -16.42 9.99 -27.32
C ALA A 44 -17.06 8.61 -27.12
N GLN A 45 -18.33 8.46 -27.50
CA GLN A 45 -19.07 7.21 -27.37
C GLN A 45 -18.55 6.09 -28.29
N TYR A 46 -18.28 6.39 -29.56
CA TYR A 46 -17.83 5.37 -30.51
C TYR A 46 -16.42 4.87 -30.19
N TYR A 47 -15.52 5.78 -29.83
CA TYR A 47 -14.17 5.40 -29.40
C TYR A 47 -14.18 4.64 -28.06
N TRP A 48 -15.12 4.94 -27.16
CA TRP A 48 -15.31 4.16 -25.94
C TRP A 48 -15.65 2.69 -26.27
N TYR A 49 -16.68 2.45 -27.09
CA TYR A 49 -17.06 1.08 -27.48
C TYR A 49 -15.97 0.39 -28.29
N GLN A 50 -15.31 1.09 -29.21
CA GLN A 50 -14.18 0.54 -29.97
C GLN A 50 -13.05 0.08 -29.03
N GLY A 51 -12.75 0.90 -28.02
CA GLY A 51 -11.79 0.59 -26.97
C GLY A 51 -12.18 -0.65 -26.17
N GLN A 52 -13.44 -0.74 -25.75
CA GLN A 52 -13.98 -1.88 -25.01
C GLN A 52 -13.90 -3.18 -25.83
N PHE A 53 -14.31 -3.15 -27.09
CA PHE A 53 -14.24 -4.32 -27.97
C PHE A 53 -12.80 -4.75 -28.25
N ALA A 54 -11.91 -3.79 -28.50
CA ALA A 54 -10.49 -4.07 -28.68
C ALA A 54 -9.87 -4.69 -27.41
N TYR A 55 -10.26 -4.20 -26.23
CA TYR A 55 -9.80 -4.74 -24.97
C TYR A 55 -10.26 -6.20 -24.75
N VAL A 56 -11.55 -6.48 -24.97
CA VAL A 56 -12.09 -7.85 -24.87
C VAL A 56 -11.42 -8.80 -25.88
N ALA A 57 -11.13 -8.30 -27.08
CA ALA A 57 -10.37 -9.02 -28.11
C ALA A 57 -8.85 -9.12 -27.80
N LYS A 58 -8.40 -8.64 -26.64
CA LYS A 58 -7.00 -8.58 -26.20
C LYS A 58 -6.08 -7.80 -27.15
N ASN A 59 -6.64 -6.96 -28.01
CA ASN A 59 -5.91 -6.00 -28.82
C ASN A 59 -5.68 -4.72 -28.01
N TYR A 60 -4.80 -4.83 -27.01
CA TYR A 60 -4.49 -3.75 -26.09
C TYR A 60 -3.89 -2.50 -26.77
N PRO A 61 -3.09 -2.59 -27.85
CA PRO A 61 -2.66 -1.39 -28.59
C PRO A 61 -3.84 -0.61 -29.18
N LYS A 62 -4.79 -1.31 -29.82
CA LYS A 62 -5.99 -0.67 -30.36
C LYS A 62 -6.89 -0.14 -29.24
N ALA A 63 -7.01 -0.88 -28.14
CA ALA A 63 -7.76 -0.44 -26.97
C ALA A 63 -7.19 0.86 -26.38
N GLU A 64 -5.87 0.94 -26.22
CA GLU A 64 -5.19 2.14 -25.73
C GLU A 64 -5.45 3.35 -26.64
N THR A 65 -5.31 3.20 -27.96
CA THR A 65 -5.59 4.28 -28.92
C THR A 65 -7.04 4.74 -28.83
N ALA A 66 -7.99 3.81 -28.89
CA ALA A 66 -9.41 4.13 -28.88
C ALA A 66 -9.86 4.76 -27.56
N LEU A 67 -9.45 4.22 -26.41
CA LEU A 67 -9.80 4.77 -25.10
C LEU A 67 -9.17 6.15 -24.87
N SER A 68 -7.96 6.38 -25.36
CA SER A 68 -7.35 7.72 -25.36
C SER A 68 -8.16 8.72 -26.18
N GLN A 69 -8.65 8.32 -27.36
CA GLN A 69 -9.54 9.15 -28.18
C GLN A 69 -10.89 9.39 -27.49
N ALA A 70 -11.47 8.38 -26.84
CA ALA A 70 -12.73 8.53 -26.10
C ALA A 70 -12.60 9.63 -25.03
N ILE A 71 -11.53 9.58 -24.23
CA ILE A 71 -11.25 10.56 -23.18
C ILE A 71 -10.96 11.94 -23.78
N ALA A 72 -10.16 12.03 -24.85
CA ALA A 72 -9.85 13.29 -25.52
C ALA A 72 -11.09 13.98 -26.12
N ASN A 73 -12.10 13.20 -26.52
CA ASN A 73 -13.39 13.70 -26.99
C ASN A 73 -14.41 13.95 -25.86
N GLY A 74 -14.02 13.82 -24.59
CA GLY A 74 -14.85 14.18 -23.44
C GLY A 74 -15.73 13.05 -22.92
N SER A 75 -15.31 11.78 -23.06
CA SER A 75 -16.03 10.66 -22.45
C SER A 75 -16.21 10.87 -20.95
N THR A 76 -17.46 10.74 -20.49
CA THR A 76 -17.84 10.80 -19.07
C THR A 76 -17.86 9.41 -18.42
N GLU A 77 -17.58 8.36 -19.19
CA GLU A 77 -17.58 6.99 -18.69
C GLU A 77 -16.46 6.79 -17.68
N VAL A 78 -16.84 6.52 -16.43
CA VAL A 78 -15.92 6.33 -15.30
C VAL A 78 -14.91 5.21 -15.62
N GLU A 79 -15.35 4.19 -16.35
CA GLU A 79 -14.52 3.04 -16.72
C GLU A 79 -13.51 3.33 -17.84
N ALA A 80 -13.70 4.39 -18.65
CA ALA A 80 -12.82 4.65 -19.81
C ALA A 80 -11.36 4.84 -19.39
N THR A 81 -11.13 5.58 -18.31
CA THR A 81 -9.79 5.77 -17.75
C THR A 81 -9.24 4.49 -17.12
N ALA A 82 -10.05 3.75 -16.37
CA ALA A 82 -9.62 2.52 -15.73
C ALA A 82 -9.21 1.46 -16.76
N LEU A 83 -9.99 1.34 -17.84
CA LEU A 83 -9.71 0.43 -18.94
C LEU A 83 -8.49 0.87 -19.76
N LEU A 84 -8.29 2.18 -19.94
CA LEU A 84 -7.09 2.72 -20.60
C LEU A 84 -5.84 2.39 -19.79
N ALA A 85 -5.85 2.63 -18.48
CA ALA A 85 -4.73 2.33 -17.60
C ALA A 85 -4.41 0.82 -17.62
N ASP A 86 -5.42 -0.05 -17.59
CA ASP A 86 -5.18 -1.49 -17.71
C ASP A 86 -4.61 -1.87 -19.09
N ALA A 87 -5.15 -1.32 -20.19
CA ALA A 87 -4.62 -1.55 -21.54
C ALA A 87 -3.15 -1.09 -21.67
N GLN A 88 -2.81 0.09 -21.15
CA GLN A 88 -1.43 0.60 -21.10
C GLN A 88 -0.51 -0.33 -20.32
N GLN A 89 -0.96 -0.82 -19.16
CA GLN A 89 -0.20 -1.78 -18.38
C GLN A 89 0.00 -3.11 -19.15
N ARG A 90 -1.04 -3.62 -19.82
CA ARG A 90 -0.97 -4.83 -20.66
C ARG A 90 -0.03 -4.64 -21.86
N ASN A 91 0.12 -3.41 -22.34
CA ASN A 91 1.10 -3.00 -23.35
C ASN A 91 2.52 -2.80 -22.78
N GLY A 92 2.77 -3.12 -21.51
CA GLY A 92 4.09 -2.97 -20.90
C GLY A 92 4.45 -1.52 -20.54
N LYS A 93 3.45 -0.64 -20.38
CA LYS A 93 3.62 0.78 -20.05
C LYS A 93 3.06 1.12 -18.66
N PRO A 94 3.58 0.53 -17.56
CA PRO A 94 3.02 0.74 -16.22
C PRO A 94 3.14 2.20 -15.74
N GLY A 95 4.20 2.92 -16.16
CA GLY A 95 4.34 4.35 -15.82
C GLY A 95 3.25 5.22 -16.46
N GLU A 96 2.94 4.98 -17.74
CA GLU A 96 1.85 5.67 -18.44
C GLU A 96 0.49 5.31 -17.84
N ALA A 97 0.27 4.02 -17.53
CA ALA A 97 -0.95 3.54 -16.86
C ALA A 97 -1.21 4.27 -15.53
N LEU A 98 -0.17 4.43 -14.71
CA LEU A 98 -0.28 5.18 -13.46
C LEU A 98 -0.55 6.66 -13.67
N ALA A 99 0.13 7.30 -14.63
CA ALA A 99 -0.09 8.71 -14.93
C ALA A 99 -1.53 8.97 -15.39
N THR A 100 -2.07 8.09 -16.24
CA THR A 100 -3.48 8.11 -16.67
C THR A 100 -4.42 8.03 -15.49
N LEU A 101 -4.23 7.07 -14.60
CA LEU A 101 -5.08 6.88 -13.43
C LEU A 101 -4.97 8.06 -12.45
N GLN A 102 -3.74 8.53 -12.21
CA GLN A 102 -3.48 9.64 -11.30
C GLN A 102 -4.17 10.92 -11.73
N LYS A 103 -4.12 11.24 -13.04
CA LYS A 103 -4.77 12.43 -13.59
C LYS A 103 -6.26 12.49 -13.23
N VAL A 104 -6.94 11.35 -13.24
CA VAL A 104 -8.39 11.31 -12.98
C VAL A 104 -8.70 11.25 -11.50
N ILE A 105 -7.85 10.61 -10.68
CA ILE A 105 -7.89 10.73 -9.21
C ILE A 105 -7.77 12.21 -8.82
N ASP A 106 -6.78 12.93 -9.34
CA ASP A 106 -6.52 14.33 -9.03
C ASP A 106 -7.67 15.24 -9.51
N ALA A 107 -8.20 15.00 -10.71
CA ALA A 107 -9.33 15.76 -11.23
C ALA A 107 -10.60 15.58 -10.38
N LYS A 108 -10.89 14.35 -9.93
CA LYS A 108 -12.02 14.07 -9.03
C LYS A 108 -11.82 14.72 -7.67
N ALA A 109 -10.64 14.60 -7.09
CA ALA A 109 -10.30 15.23 -5.82
C ALA A 109 -10.42 16.76 -5.90
N ALA A 110 -9.91 17.38 -6.97
CA ALA A 110 -10.02 18.83 -7.20
C ALA A 110 -11.47 19.28 -7.40
N ALA A 111 -12.32 18.43 -7.97
CA ALA A 111 -13.76 18.66 -8.09
C ALA A 111 -14.54 18.38 -6.79
N GLY A 112 -13.88 18.05 -5.69
CA GLY A 112 -14.52 17.68 -4.41
C GLY A 112 -15.31 16.37 -4.48
N GLN A 113 -15.08 15.55 -5.52
CA GLN A 113 -15.73 14.26 -5.69
C GLN A 113 -14.97 13.17 -4.94
N THR A 114 -15.71 12.25 -4.33
CA THR A 114 -15.14 11.04 -3.75
C THR A 114 -14.49 10.18 -4.85
N VAL A 115 -13.21 9.86 -4.67
CA VAL A 115 -12.49 8.94 -5.56
C VAL A 115 -12.74 7.51 -5.08
N PRO A 116 -13.27 6.60 -5.92
CA PRO A 116 -13.53 5.21 -5.53
C PRO A 116 -12.27 4.48 -5.01
N ALA A 117 -12.41 3.64 -3.99
CA ALA A 117 -11.28 2.93 -3.36
C ALA A 117 -10.56 1.97 -4.33
N ASP A 118 -11.30 1.35 -5.26
CA ASP A 118 -10.78 0.42 -6.27
C ASP A 118 -9.80 1.08 -7.23
N TRP A 119 -9.88 2.40 -7.42
CA TRP A 119 -8.92 3.16 -8.23
C TRP A 119 -7.55 3.22 -7.57
N PHE A 120 -7.51 3.44 -6.25
CA PHE A 120 -6.26 3.39 -5.52
C PHE A 120 -5.66 1.99 -5.52
N ALA A 121 -6.48 0.96 -5.28
CA ALA A 121 -6.05 -0.43 -5.32
C ALA A 121 -5.48 -0.80 -6.70
N ARG A 122 -6.16 -0.40 -7.79
CA ARG A 122 -5.70 -0.61 -9.17
C ARG A 122 -4.35 0.06 -9.43
N GLY A 123 -4.17 1.30 -8.99
CA GLY A 123 -2.89 1.98 -9.19
C GLY A 123 -1.78 1.39 -8.30
N ALA A 124 -2.07 0.96 -7.08
CA ALA A 124 -1.11 0.22 -6.27
C ALA A 124 -0.66 -1.08 -6.98
N ASP A 125 -1.59 -1.79 -7.59
CA ASP A 125 -1.33 -3.02 -8.35
C ASP A 125 -0.53 -2.76 -9.65
N ILE A 126 -0.85 -1.69 -10.40
CA ILE A 126 -0.04 -1.24 -11.56
C ILE A 126 1.39 -0.90 -11.11
N ALA A 127 1.54 -0.11 -10.04
CA ALA A 127 2.85 0.31 -9.53
C ALA A 127 3.68 -0.88 -9.03
N SER A 128 3.05 -1.82 -8.33
CA SER A 128 3.67 -3.07 -7.88
C SER A 128 4.22 -3.88 -9.05
N ARG A 129 3.37 -4.18 -10.05
CA ARG A 129 3.79 -4.94 -11.24
C ARG A 129 4.85 -4.23 -12.06
N GLY A 130 4.78 -2.91 -12.14
CA GLY A 130 5.78 -2.08 -12.78
C GLY A 130 7.08 -1.92 -11.99
N LYS A 131 7.15 -2.41 -10.76
CA LYS A 131 8.26 -2.20 -9.81
C LYS A 131 8.55 -0.71 -9.54
N LEU A 132 7.50 0.10 -9.55
CA LEU A 132 7.52 1.55 -9.40
C LEU A 132 7.30 1.91 -7.92
N VAL A 133 8.34 1.71 -7.09
CA VAL A 133 8.26 1.89 -5.64
C VAL A 133 7.84 3.32 -5.23
N PRO A 134 8.42 4.42 -5.79
CA PRO A 134 8.01 5.77 -5.42
C PRO A 134 6.52 6.04 -5.68
N GLU A 135 6.02 5.57 -6.82
CA GLU A 135 4.63 5.72 -7.23
C GLU A 135 3.70 4.85 -6.38
N PHE A 136 4.13 3.62 -6.03
CA PHE A 136 3.43 2.75 -5.11
C PHE A 136 3.24 3.44 -3.75
N VAL A 137 4.30 3.99 -3.17
CA VAL A 137 4.24 4.70 -1.89
C VAL A 137 3.32 5.91 -1.99
N ARG A 138 3.41 6.68 -3.08
CA ARG A 138 2.58 7.87 -3.29
C ARG A 138 1.09 7.54 -3.35
N ILE A 139 0.71 6.55 -4.17
CA ILE A 139 -0.70 6.21 -4.35
C ILE A 139 -1.30 5.50 -3.12
N THR A 140 -0.54 4.61 -2.48
CA THR A 140 -1.01 3.93 -1.27
C THR A 140 -1.09 4.87 -0.07
N THR A 141 -0.20 5.85 0.05
CA THR A 141 -0.35 6.92 1.07
C THR A 141 -1.64 7.70 0.87
N ALA A 142 -1.99 8.03 -0.37
CA ALA A 142 -3.27 8.68 -0.69
C ALA A 142 -4.46 7.74 -0.41
N TRP A 143 -4.32 6.45 -0.72
CA TRP A 143 -5.34 5.44 -0.43
C TRP A 143 -5.64 5.37 1.07
N LEU A 144 -4.62 5.22 1.90
CA LEU A 144 -4.75 5.14 3.35
C LEU A 144 -5.34 6.43 3.94
N ALA A 145 -5.02 7.59 3.37
CA ALA A 145 -5.59 8.85 3.82
C ALA A 145 -7.08 8.98 3.50
N ALA A 146 -7.53 8.43 2.38
CA ALA A 146 -8.94 8.45 1.98
C ALA A 146 -9.76 7.31 2.60
N TYR A 147 -9.17 6.13 2.74
CA TYR A 147 -9.80 4.88 3.17
C TYR A 147 -8.87 4.11 4.13
N PRO A 148 -8.78 4.52 5.41
CA PRO A 148 -7.87 3.91 6.41
C PRO A 148 -8.42 2.58 6.97
N GLU A 149 -8.86 1.69 6.09
CA GLU A 149 -9.45 0.39 6.44
C GLU A 149 -8.38 -0.69 6.60
N GLY A 150 -8.71 -1.79 7.29
CA GLY A 150 -7.75 -2.88 7.51
C GLY A 150 -7.17 -3.45 6.19
N GLN A 151 -8.00 -3.57 5.15
CA GLN A 151 -7.58 -4.13 3.86
C GLN A 151 -6.59 -3.21 3.12
N SER A 152 -6.83 -1.90 3.10
CA SER A 152 -5.90 -0.96 2.44
C SER A 152 -4.56 -0.90 3.17
N TRP A 153 -4.56 -0.97 4.51
CA TRP A 153 -3.35 -1.10 5.31
C TRP A 153 -2.60 -2.41 5.03
N HIS A 154 -3.32 -3.52 4.98
CA HIS A 154 -2.76 -4.82 4.63
C HIS A 154 -2.07 -4.78 3.27
N ASP A 155 -2.79 -4.39 2.23
CA ASP A 155 -2.25 -4.41 0.86
C ASP A 155 -1.09 -3.43 0.72
N THR A 156 -1.19 -2.24 1.32
CA THR A 156 -0.09 -1.26 1.32
C THR A 156 1.18 -1.82 1.95
N LEU A 157 1.09 -2.35 3.17
CA LEU A 157 2.28 -2.75 3.93
C LEU A 157 2.90 -4.03 3.39
N PHE A 158 2.10 -5.05 3.06
CA PHE A 158 2.63 -6.34 2.64
C PHE A 158 3.08 -6.37 1.18
N ILE A 159 2.44 -5.60 0.29
CA ILE A 159 2.97 -5.42 -1.08
C ILE A 159 4.26 -4.59 -1.02
N TYR A 160 4.31 -3.50 -0.23
CA TYR A 160 5.55 -2.74 -0.04
C TYR A 160 6.68 -3.63 0.49
N ARG A 161 6.42 -4.43 1.54
CA ARG A 161 7.36 -5.41 2.12
C ARG A 161 7.97 -6.31 1.05
N GLN A 162 7.13 -6.82 0.14
CA GLN A 162 7.56 -7.68 -0.95
C GLN A 162 8.36 -6.92 -2.03
N MET A 163 7.89 -5.73 -2.44
CA MET A 163 8.55 -4.91 -3.45
C MET A 163 9.96 -4.48 -3.04
N THR A 164 10.16 -4.15 -1.75
CA THR A 164 11.45 -3.66 -1.25
C THR A 164 12.35 -4.75 -0.68
N ALA A 165 11.90 -6.01 -0.67
CA ALA A 165 12.58 -7.12 -0.02
C ALA A 165 13.05 -6.74 1.40
N SER A 166 12.13 -6.13 2.17
CA SER A 166 12.43 -5.63 3.52
C SER A 166 13.01 -6.74 4.39
N SER A 167 14.05 -6.42 5.15
CA SER A 167 14.70 -7.35 6.07
C SER A 167 15.24 -6.65 7.32
N GLY A 168 15.60 -7.43 8.33
CA GLY A 168 16.19 -6.94 9.57
C GLY A 168 15.26 -6.00 10.33
N GLU A 169 15.83 -4.93 10.89
CA GLU A 169 15.11 -4.00 11.78
C GLU A 169 13.98 -3.25 11.06
N THR A 170 14.14 -2.91 9.78
CA THR A 170 13.09 -2.20 9.03
C THR A 170 11.88 -3.10 8.78
N ASP A 171 12.10 -4.39 8.56
CA ASP A 171 11.02 -5.37 8.39
C ASP A 171 10.25 -5.58 9.70
N LEU A 172 10.97 -5.73 10.81
CA LEU A 172 10.36 -5.76 12.14
C LEU A 172 9.52 -4.51 12.40
N ASP A 173 10.03 -3.34 12.06
CA ASP A 173 9.34 -2.07 12.27
C ASP A 173 8.13 -1.89 11.34
N LEU A 174 8.16 -2.46 10.13
CA LEU A 174 6.98 -2.60 9.26
C LEU A 174 5.94 -3.52 9.89
N LEU A 175 6.35 -4.66 10.43
CA LEU A 175 5.45 -5.62 11.09
C LEU A 175 4.84 -5.06 12.38
N ARG A 176 5.60 -4.27 13.15
CA ARG A 176 5.11 -3.49 14.29
C ARG A 176 4.04 -2.50 13.85
N LEU A 177 4.30 -1.73 12.78
CA LEU A 177 3.29 -0.84 12.20
C LEU A 177 2.04 -1.62 11.78
N ALA A 178 2.21 -2.73 11.05
CA ALA A 178 1.12 -3.60 10.59
C ALA A 178 0.27 -4.14 11.76
N ARG A 179 0.90 -4.45 12.90
CA ARG A 179 0.19 -4.89 14.11
C ARG A 179 -0.68 -3.77 14.69
N VAL A 180 -0.11 -2.58 14.89
CA VAL A 180 -0.83 -1.48 15.55
C VAL A 180 -1.95 -0.89 14.67
N VAL A 181 -1.80 -0.95 13.34
CA VAL A 181 -2.89 -0.61 12.40
C VAL A 181 -3.85 -1.77 12.14
N LYS A 182 -3.70 -2.91 12.84
CA LYS A 182 -4.55 -4.11 12.74
C LYS A 182 -4.60 -4.73 11.34
N ALA A 183 -3.49 -4.67 10.59
CA ALA A 183 -3.34 -5.31 9.29
C ALA A 183 -2.88 -6.78 9.38
N LEU A 184 -2.24 -7.19 10.47
CA LEU A 184 -1.77 -8.58 10.64
C LEU A 184 -2.87 -9.65 10.53
N PRO A 185 -4.10 -9.47 11.07
CA PRO A 185 -5.17 -10.47 10.94
C PRO A 185 -5.64 -10.73 9.52
N LEU A 186 -5.37 -9.84 8.57
CA LEU A 186 -5.68 -10.05 7.16
C LEU A 186 -4.54 -10.75 6.42
N SER A 187 -3.37 -10.82 7.05
CA SER A 187 -2.15 -11.31 6.44
C SER A 187 -2.00 -12.83 6.52
N ALA A 188 -0.98 -13.34 5.82
CA ALA A 188 -0.63 -14.77 5.84
C ALA A 188 -0.12 -15.20 7.22
N GLN A 189 -0.33 -16.49 7.55
CA GLN A 189 0.19 -17.10 8.78
C GLN A 189 1.69 -16.84 8.98
N SER A 190 2.47 -16.87 7.90
CA SER A 190 3.92 -16.65 7.93
C SER A 190 4.31 -15.32 8.54
N ASN A 191 3.53 -14.24 8.37
CA ASN A 191 3.89 -12.93 8.90
C ASN A 191 3.90 -12.87 10.43
N TYR A 192 3.01 -13.62 11.09
CA TYR A 192 3.05 -13.75 12.55
C TYR A 192 4.30 -14.49 13.02
N VAL A 193 4.72 -15.52 12.28
CA VAL A 193 5.91 -16.30 12.58
C VAL A 193 7.18 -15.49 12.31
N ASP A 194 7.27 -14.80 11.18
CA ASP A 194 8.38 -13.90 10.81
C ASP A 194 8.57 -12.82 11.88
N TYR A 195 7.48 -12.20 12.32
CA TYR A 195 7.53 -11.22 13.40
C TYR A 195 8.06 -11.88 14.67
N ALA A 196 7.46 -12.98 15.14
CA ALA A 196 7.91 -13.65 16.34
C ALA A 196 9.40 -14.05 16.27
N LEU A 197 9.88 -14.53 15.13
CA LEU A 197 11.29 -14.87 14.88
C LEU A 197 12.22 -13.65 14.99
N ALA A 198 11.77 -12.46 14.59
CA ALA A 198 12.56 -11.24 14.68
C ALA A 198 12.79 -10.76 16.14
N VAL A 199 11.92 -11.17 17.07
CA VAL A 199 11.92 -10.65 18.45
C VAL A 199 12.13 -11.69 19.54
N TYR A 200 11.85 -12.99 19.33
CA TYR A 200 11.78 -13.97 20.44
C TYR A 200 13.03 -14.12 21.32
N LEU A 201 14.22 -13.84 20.78
CA LEU A 201 15.49 -13.87 21.53
C LEU A 201 15.78 -12.58 22.30
N ARG A 202 15.18 -11.45 21.90
CA ARG A 202 15.48 -10.11 22.43
C ARG A 202 14.34 -9.52 23.25
N TYR A 203 13.10 -9.71 22.81
CA TYR A 203 11.87 -9.16 23.37
C TYR A 203 10.82 -10.27 23.49
N PRO A 204 10.96 -11.18 24.48
CA PRO A 204 10.13 -12.39 24.58
C PRO A 204 8.64 -12.10 24.81
N ALA A 205 8.30 -11.02 25.51
CA ALA A 205 6.91 -10.60 25.71
C ALA A 205 6.23 -10.27 24.37
N GLU A 206 6.89 -9.45 23.54
CA GLU A 206 6.40 -9.08 22.21
C GLU A 206 6.19 -10.33 21.32
N ALA A 207 7.12 -11.29 21.36
CA ALA A 207 7.00 -12.55 20.61
C ALA A 207 5.75 -13.35 21.04
N VAL A 208 5.55 -13.49 22.35
CA VAL A 208 4.43 -14.25 22.91
C VAL A 208 3.11 -13.57 22.58
N ASP A 209 3.04 -12.25 22.67
CA ASP A 209 1.81 -11.50 22.37
C ASP A 209 1.42 -11.63 20.89
N VAL A 210 2.36 -11.46 19.96
CA VAL A 210 2.09 -11.61 18.51
C VAL A 210 1.61 -13.01 18.18
N LEU A 211 2.24 -14.05 18.73
CA LEU A 211 1.81 -15.42 18.48
C LEU A 211 0.43 -15.70 19.07
N ASN A 212 0.15 -15.21 20.29
CA ASN A 212 -1.16 -15.34 20.90
C ASN A 212 -2.25 -14.60 20.09
N GLU A 213 -1.95 -13.41 19.55
CA GLU A 213 -2.84 -12.71 18.63
C GLU A 213 -3.13 -13.53 17.38
N GLY A 214 -2.11 -14.15 16.77
CA GLY A 214 -2.30 -15.03 15.61
C GLY A 214 -3.16 -16.25 15.94
N VAL A 215 -3.04 -16.81 17.15
CA VAL A 215 -3.92 -17.90 17.63
C VAL A 215 -5.35 -17.41 17.81
N ALA A 216 -5.54 -16.27 18.47
CA ALA A 216 -6.86 -15.70 18.73
C ALA A 216 -7.61 -15.33 17.42
N ASN A 217 -6.88 -14.92 16.38
CA ASN A 217 -7.43 -14.63 15.07
C ASN A 217 -7.57 -15.88 14.16
N GLY A 218 -7.32 -17.09 14.69
CA GLY A 218 -7.43 -18.34 13.94
C GLY A 218 -6.37 -18.51 12.84
N LYS A 219 -5.34 -17.67 12.81
CA LYS A 219 -4.23 -17.72 11.84
C LYS A 219 -3.17 -18.72 12.23
N LEU A 220 -2.98 -18.96 13.52
CA LEU A 220 -2.01 -19.91 14.05
C LEU A 220 -2.73 -21.01 14.81
N VAL A 221 -2.41 -22.25 14.47
CA VAL A 221 -2.81 -23.42 15.24
C VAL A 221 -1.54 -24.02 15.84
N PRO A 222 -1.25 -23.83 17.15
CA PRO A 222 0.01 -24.27 17.75
C PRO A 222 0.25 -25.77 17.54
N ALA A 223 -0.79 -26.61 17.62
CA ALA A 223 -0.66 -28.05 17.35
C ALA A 223 -0.13 -28.38 15.94
N GLN A 224 -0.33 -27.49 14.96
CA GLN A 224 0.05 -27.68 13.56
C GLN A 224 1.28 -26.87 13.14
N ASN A 225 1.73 -25.91 13.96
CA ASN A 225 2.88 -25.06 13.64
C ASN A 225 4.00 -25.23 14.68
N GLN A 226 5.07 -25.93 14.28
CA GLN A 226 6.24 -26.20 15.13
C GLN A 226 6.91 -24.91 15.61
N ASN A 227 7.18 -23.95 14.72
CA ASN A 227 7.80 -22.68 15.07
C ASN A 227 6.99 -21.94 16.15
N THR A 228 5.66 -21.89 16.01
CA THR A 228 4.79 -21.28 17.02
C THR A 228 4.94 -21.95 18.38
N ARG A 229 4.94 -23.29 18.45
CA ARG A 229 5.11 -24.00 19.73
C ARG A 229 6.47 -23.75 20.35
N GLU A 230 7.54 -23.87 19.57
CA GLU A 230 8.90 -23.74 20.05
C GLU A 230 9.20 -22.32 20.53
N ILE A 231 8.78 -21.30 19.77
CA ILE A 231 8.96 -19.91 20.18
C ILE A 231 8.17 -19.63 21.47
N LEU A 232 6.92 -20.09 21.59
CA LEU A 232 6.15 -19.92 22.82
C LEU A 232 6.81 -20.62 24.02
N ALA A 233 7.34 -21.83 23.83
CA ALA A 233 8.02 -22.59 24.87
C ALA A 233 9.32 -21.90 25.32
N LEU A 234 10.07 -21.29 24.38
CA LEU A 234 11.32 -20.60 24.66
C LEU A 234 11.12 -19.21 25.28
N SER A 235 10.09 -18.47 24.86
CA SER A 235 9.88 -17.07 25.25
C SER A 235 9.08 -16.92 26.55
N LYS A 236 8.04 -17.75 26.79
CA LYS A 236 7.18 -17.61 27.98
C LYS A 236 7.96 -17.61 29.31
N PRO A 237 8.90 -18.54 29.56
CA PRO A 237 9.65 -18.55 30.83
C PRO A 237 10.57 -17.33 31.02
N LYS A 238 10.92 -16.62 29.94
CA LYS A 238 11.83 -15.47 29.96
C LYS A 238 11.13 -14.15 30.31
N ILE A 239 9.81 -14.07 30.20
CA ILE A 239 9.04 -12.83 30.43
C ILE A 239 9.29 -12.25 31.84
N GLY A 240 9.25 -13.09 32.88
CA GLY A 240 9.48 -12.64 34.26
C GLY A 240 10.87 -12.01 34.46
N PRO A 241 11.96 -12.76 34.18
CA PRO A 241 13.33 -12.23 34.26
C PRO A 241 13.57 -11.02 33.35
N ASP A 242 13.03 -11.02 32.13
CA ASP A 242 13.17 -9.93 31.18
C ASP A 242 12.51 -8.64 31.69
N LYS A 243 11.28 -8.74 32.21
CA LYS A 243 10.59 -7.61 32.88
C LYS A 243 11.37 -7.10 34.10
N ALA A 244 11.96 -7.99 34.89
CA ALA A 244 12.78 -7.62 36.04
C ALA A 244 14.08 -6.90 35.64
N SER A 245 14.54 -7.04 34.39
CA SER A 245 15.75 -6.38 33.87
C SER A 245 15.52 -4.92 33.47
N ILE A 246 14.27 -4.46 33.32
CA ILE A 246 13.94 -3.12 32.84
C ILE A 246 14.70 -2.01 33.59
N PRO A 247 14.73 -1.97 34.94
CA PRO A 247 15.41 -0.90 35.66
C PRO A 247 16.92 -0.83 35.37
N SER A 248 17.60 -1.98 35.30
CA SER A 248 19.05 -2.01 35.03
C SER A 248 19.36 -1.70 33.56
N THR A 249 18.52 -2.14 32.62
CA THR A 249 18.64 -1.79 31.19
C THR A 249 18.46 -0.28 30.97
N ILE A 250 17.48 0.36 31.63
CA ILE A 250 17.30 1.82 31.56
C ILE A 250 18.51 2.54 32.16
N ALA A 251 18.96 2.14 33.35
CA ALA A 251 20.10 2.76 34.00
C ALA A 251 21.38 2.68 33.15
N ALA A 252 21.60 1.55 32.47
CA ALA A 252 22.72 1.38 31.55
C ALA A 252 22.62 2.30 30.32
N ALA A 253 21.42 2.51 29.78
CA ALA A 253 21.18 3.40 28.64
C ALA A 253 21.34 4.90 28.99
N THR A 254 20.90 5.30 30.17
CA THR A 254 20.98 6.70 30.64
C THR A 254 22.36 7.07 31.20
N GLY A 255 23.14 6.08 31.64
CA GLY A 255 24.48 6.31 32.19
C GLY A 255 25.49 6.89 31.18
N ALA A 256 26.65 7.31 31.71
CA ALA A 256 27.72 7.96 30.93
C ALA A 256 28.25 7.10 29.77
N LYS A 257 28.18 5.77 29.88
CA LYS A 257 28.58 4.81 28.83
C LYS A 257 27.43 4.40 27.90
N GLY A 258 26.24 4.96 28.08
CA GLY A 258 25.07 4.63 27.27
C GLY A 258 25.28 5.03 25.81
N THR A 259 24.98 4.11 24.91
CA THR A 259 25.10 4.26 23.45
C THR A 259 23.72 4.36 22.79
N PHE A 260 23.69 4.70 21.49
CA PHE A 260 22.48 4.62 20.66
C PHE A 260 21.82 3.24 20.81
N LYS A 261 22.60 2.17 20.64
CA LYS A 261 22.10 0.79 20.71
C LYS A 261 21.48 0.47 22.06
N SER A 262 22.13 0.84 23.18
CA SER A 262 21.55 0.58 24.51
C SER A 262 20.25 1.35 24.76
N ALA A 263 20.14 2.59 24.27
CA ALA A 263 18.91 3.37 24.39
C ALA A 263 17.79 2.81 23.50
N MET A 264 18.10 2.38 22.28
CA MET A 264 17.15 1.67 21.41
C MET A 264 16.68 0.35 22.03
N THR A 265 17.59 -0.45 22.58
CA THR A 265 17.23 -1.71 23.28
C THR A 265 16.36 -1.45 24.51
N ALA A 266 16.66 -0.41 25.31
CA ALA A 266 15.83 -0.02 26.44
C ALA A 266 14.42 0.40 25.96
N GLY A 267 14.34 1.19 24.89
CA GLY A 267 13.08 1.61 24.28
C GLY A 267 12.24 0.45 23.74
N ASP A 268 12.84 -0.45 22.98
CA ASP A 268 12.16 -1.64 22.45
C ASP A 268 11.69 -2.58 23.57
N LEU A 269 12.49 -2.75 24.63
CA LEU A 269 12.15 -3.58 25.79
C LEU A 269 10.86 -3.08 26.44
N VAL A 270 10.81 -1.79 26.80
CA VAL A 270 9.62 -1.22 27.46
C VAL A 270 8.45 -1.07 26.49
N TYR A 271 8.70 -0.88 25.18
CA TYR A 271 7.68 -0.93 24.14
C TYR A 271 7.01 -2.32 24.10
N GLY A 272 7.79 -3.40 24.17
CA GLY A 272 7.28 -4.77 24.22
C GLY A 272 6.45 -5.10 25.47
N TYR A 273 6.57 -4.28 26.53
CA TYR A 273 5.70 -4.32 27.72
C TYR A 273 4.60 -3.25 27.71
N ASN A 274 4.40 -2.59 26.57
CA ASN A 274 3.37 -1.57 26.35
C ASN A 274 3.53 -0.29 27.20
N ASP A 275 4.72 -0.04 27.76
CA ASP A 275 5.06 1.26 28.38
C ASP A 275 5.56 2.22 27.29
N TYR A 276 4.62 2.69 26.47
CA TYR A 276 4.91 3.50 25.29
C TYR A 276 5.45 4.90 25.64
N ALA A 277 5.06 5.44 26.79
CA ALA A 277 5.60 6.71 27.29
C ALA A 277 7.10 6.56 27.62
N LYS A 278 7.48 5.52 28.36
CA LYS A 278 8.90 5.23 28.62
C LYS A 278 9.66 4.87 27.35
N ALA A 279 9.04 4.14 26.42
CA ALA A 279 9.65 3.84 25.13
C ALA A 279 10.00 5.13 24.38
N ALA A 280 9.07 6.08 24.31
CA ALA A 280 9.29 7.39 23.69
C ALA A 280 10.42 8.17 24.36
N GLU A 281 10.53 8.15 25.69
CA GLU A 281 11.68 8.74 26.41
C GLU A 281 13.01 8.10 25.99
N MET A 282 13.07 6.77 25.89
CA MET A 282 14.28 6.04 25.52
C MET A 282 14.67 6.26 24.05
N TYR A 283 13.71 6.35 23.14
CA TYR A 283 14.00 6.69 21.74
C TYR A 283 14.46 8.15 21.58
N LYS A 284 13.89 9.09 22.36
CA LYS A 284 14.41 10.46 22.45
C LYS A 284 15.84 10.49 22.98
N LEU A 285 16.15 9.69 24.00
CA LEU A 285 17.52 9.53 24.50
C LEU A 285 18.45 8.96 23.43
N ALA A 286 18.00 7.98 22.64
CA ALA A 286 18.80 7.40 21.56
C ALA A 286 19.24 8.46 20.55
N LEU A 287 18.37 9.41 20.21
CA LEU A 287 18.67 10.53 19.30
C LEU A 287 19.78 11.45 19.82
N THR A 288 20.03 11.50 21.13
CA THR A 288 21.11 12.33 21.71
C THR A 288 22.45 11.62 21.74
N LYS A 289 22.53 10.34 21.35
CA LYS A 289 23.76 9.55 21.44
C LYS A 289 24.63 9.74 20.19
N PRO A 290 25.97 9.73 20.31
CA PRO A 290 26.87 9.78 19.16
C PRO A 290 26.59 8.65 18.16
N GLY A 291 26.63 8.97 16.86
CA GLY A 291 26.40 8.00 15.80
C GLY A 291 24.96 7.49 15.69
N ALA A 292 23.98 8.23 16.24
CA ALA A 292 22.59 7.83 16.19
C ALA A 292 22.08 7.62 14.77
N ASN A 293 21.38 6.50 14.54
CA ASN A 293 20.54 6.33 13.36
C ASN A 293 19.22 7.09 13.59
N ALA A 294 19.20 8.36 13.18
CA ALA A 294 18.08 9.26 13.42
C ALA A 294 16.78 8.79 12.77
N ASP A 295 16.84 8.20 11.58
CA ASP A 295 15.65 7.71 10.86
C ASP A 295 14.97 6.57 11.61
N GLN A 296 15.75 5.58 12.06
CA GLN A 296 15.22 4.45 12.84
C GLN A 296 14.64 4.91 14.18
N ALA A 297 15.38 5.73 14.93
CA ALA A 297 14.93 6.19 16.24
C ALA A 297 13.68 7.07 16.14
N ASN A 298 13.61 7.97 15.15
CA ASN A 298 12.42 8.79 14.93
C ASN A 298 11.22 7.96 14.48
N PHE A 299 11.42 6.92 13.67
CA PHE A 299 10.32 6.03 13.28
C PHE A 299 9.72 5.31 14.50
N ARG A 300 10.56 4.68 15.34
CA ARG A 300 10.08 4.00 16.56
C ARG A 300 9.54 4.94 17.61
N LEU A 301 10.13 6.14 17.73
CA LEU A 301 9.59 7.22 18.55
C LEU A 301 8.18 7.59 18.10
N GLY A 302 7.95 7.75 16.78
CA GLY A 302 6.63 8.00 16.23
C GLY A 302 5.64 6.91 16.59
N LEU A 303 6.00 5.63 16.43
CA LEU A 303 5.15 4.50 16.82
C LEU A 303 4.77 4.54 18.31
N ALA A 304 5.75 4.75 19.19
CA ALA A 304 5.52 4.84 20.62
C ALA A 304 4.64 6.04 21.00
N LEU A 305 4.85 7.21 20.37
CA LEU A 305 4.07 8.42 20.66
C LEU A 305 2.60 8.28 20.25
N VAL A 306 2.29 7.66 19.10
CA VAL A 306 0.88 7.40 18.74
C VAL A 306 0.22 6.49 19.77
N GLN A 307 0.90 5.41 20.17
CA GLN A 307 0.38 4.46 21.16
C GLN A 307 0.23 5.09 22.55
N ALA A 308 1.07 6.07 22.90
CA ALA A 308 0.97 6.86 24.12
C ALA A 308 -0.09 7.98 24.04
N GLY A 309 -0.73 8.19 22.88
CA GLY A 309 -1.74 9.23 22.65
C GLY A 309 -1.20 10.59 22.20
N ASP A 310 0.12 10.77 22.08
CA ASP A 310 0.75 12.00 21.59
C ASP A 310 0.84 12.00 20.04
N LYS A 311 -0.31 12.14 19.39
CA LYS A 311 -0.39 12.24 17.92
C LYS A 311 0.43 13.40 17.33
N PRO A 312 0.40 14.63 17.89
CA PRO A 312 1.22 15.73 17.36
C PRO A 312 2.72 15.45 17.47
N GLY A 313 3.19 14.91 18.60
CA GLY A 313 4.57 14.48 18.76
C GLY A 313 4.96 13.38 17.78
N ALA A 314 4.06 12.42 17.55
CA ALA A 314 4.28 11.36 16.56
C ALA A 314 4.41 11.91 15.14
N GLN A 315 3.57 12.86 14.72
CA GLN A 315 3.68 13.53 13.43
C GLN A 315 5.05 14.21 13.26
N ALA A 316 5.53 14.89 14.31
CA ALA A 316 6.84 15.52 14.30
C ALA A 316 7.96 14.49 14.18
N ALA A 317 7.91 13.40 14.93
CA ALA A 317 8.88 12.31 14.87
C ALA A 317 8.91 11.65 13.48
N PHE A 318 7.76 11.24 12.93
CA PHE A 318 7.72 10.68 11.58
C PHE A 318 8.19 11.68 10.51
N SER A 319 7.92 12.98 10.67
CA SER A 319 8.40 14.02 9.76
C SER A 319 9.92 14.25 9.83
N ALA A 320 10.56 13.86 10.93
CA ALA A 320 12.01 13.91 11.10
C ALA A 320 12.74 12.76 10.37
N VAL A 321 12.03 11.71 9.95
CA VAL A 321 12.57 10.64 9.09
C VAL A 321 12.74 11.17 7.66
N LYS A 322 13.94 11.03 7.10
CA LYS A 322 14.34 11.59 5.80
C LYS A 322 14.74 10.53 4.78
N ALA A 323 15.44 9.48 5.21
CA ALA A 323 16.09 8.56 4.28
C ALA A 323 15.42 7.20 4.20
N ALA A 324 15.67 6.51 3.08
CA ALA A 324 15.43 5.08 2.99
C ALA A 324 16.29 4.33 4.04
N PRO A 325 15.79 3.23 4.61
CA PRO A 325 14.56 2.54 4.20
C PRO A 325 13.30 3.00 4.97
N TYR A 326 13.41 3.93 5.92
CA TYR A 326 12.29 4.34 6.79
C TYR A 326 11.38 5.42 6.20
N ALA A 327 11.81 6.19 5.19
CA ALA A 327 11.03 7.31 4.65
C ALA A 327 9.60 6.92 4.24
N ALA A 328 9.41 5.78 3.57
CA ALA A 328 8.09 5.30 3.17
C ALA A 328 7.24 4.89 4.39
N LEU A 329 7.83 4.13 5.33
CA LEU A 329 7.14 3.71 6.55
C LEU A 329 6.72 4.91 7.39
N ALA A 330 7.56 5.93 7.50
CA ALA A 330 7.22 7.18 8.17
C ALA A 330 6.10 7.94 7.44
N GLY A 331 6.05 7.87 6.11
CA GLY A 331 4.91 8.33 5.30
C GLY A 331 3.60 7.70 5.75
N TYR A 332 3.58 6.37 5.87
CA TYR A 332 2.42 5.63 6.37
C TYR A 332 2.13 5.95 7.85
N GLY A 333 3.15 6.00 8.71
CA GLY A 333 3.03 6.38 10.12
C GLY A 333 2.36 7.74 10.31
N LYS A 334 2.66 8.72 9.46
CA LYS A 334 1.96 10.02 9.45
C LYS A 334 0.48 9.90 9.09
N VAL A 335 0.09 8.96 8.24
CA VAL A 335 -1.34 8.74 7.95
C VAL A 335 -2.04 8.18 9.19
N TRP A 336 -1.41 7.23 9.87
CA TRP A 336 -1.94 6.64 11.11
C TRP A 336 -2.01 7.64 12.27
N ALA A 337 -1.05 8.56 12.37
CA ALA A 337 -0.99 9.57 13.42
C ALA A 337 -1.91 10.79 13.18
N LYS A 338 -2.73 10.81 12.13
CA LYS A 338 -3.79 11.83 11.95
C LYS A 338 -4.97 11.55 12.88
#